data_AF-A0A9D1NW18-F1
#
_entry.id   AF-A0A9D1NW18-F1
#
_cell.length_a   1.000
_cell.length_b   1.000
_cell.length_c   1.000
_cell.angle_alpha   90.00
_cell.angle_beta   90.00
_cell.angle_gamma   90.00
#
_symmetry.space_group_name_H-M   'P 1'
#
loop_
_entity.id
_entity.type
_entity.pdbx_description
1 polymer ?
#
loop_
_entity_poly.entity_id
_entity_poly.type
_entity_poly.pdbx_seq_one_letter_code
_entity_poly.pdbx_strand_id
1 'polypeptide(L)'
;MRYDEGFRELCETLFRYQYVKEKAEITPAILEWLYEHSWGILSVVVSLLHDAQEIAILTGREVLDLEALRHAYQQRMGLMHDYIRPAQGRQTSQKEGFPFFSLDRA
;
A
#
# COMPACT_ATOMS: atom_id res chain seq x y z
N MET A 1 -3.30 -24.35 12.72
CA MET A 1 -2.88 -23.26 11.79
C MET A 1 -3.26 -21.93 12.42
N ARG A 2 -2.55 -20.84 12.10
CA ARG A 2 -2.85 -19.50 12.63
C ARG A 2 -4.11 -18.88 11.99
N TYR A 3 -4.51 -19.38 10.83
CA TYR A 3 -5.70 -18.99 10.08
C TYR A 3 -6.67 -20.16 9.89
N ASP A 4 -7.91 -19.86 9.54
CA ASP A 4 -8.96 -20.84 9.24
C ASP A 4 -9.01 -21.21 7.73
N GLU A 5 -9.89 -22.14 7.38
CA GLU A 5 -10.04 -22.61 5.99
C GLU A 5 -10.56 -21.50 5.07
N GLY A 6 -11.42 -20.60 5.56
CA GLY A 6 -11.97 -19.50 4.76
C GLY A 6 -10.89 -18.50 4.33
N PHE A 7 -9.93 -18.19 5.21
CA PHE A 7 -8.77 -17.37 4.84
C PHE A 7 -7.91 -18.03 3.77
N ARG A 8 -7.65 -19.34 3.92
CA ARG A 8 -6.90 -20.13 2.92
C ARG A 8 -7.61 -20.12 1.57
N GLU A 9 -8.89 -20.48 1.53
CA GLU A 9 -9.69 -20.57 0.30
C GLU A 9 -9.73 -19.23 -0.43
N LEU A 10 -9.82 -18.12 0.30
CA LEU A 10 -9.71 -16.78 -0.29
C LEU A 10 -8.35 -16.57 -0.93
N CYS A 11 -7.26 -16.82 -0.20
CA CYS A 11 -5.91 -16.59 -0.70
C CYS A 11 -5.62 -17.44 -1.94
N GLU A 12 -5.99 -18.73 -1.91
CA GLU A 12 -5.89 -19.64 -3.06
C GLU A 12 -6.73 -19.15 -4.24
N THR A 13 -7.94 -18.66 -3.97
CA THR A 13 -8.81 -18.10 -5.01
C THR A 13 -8.19 -16.87 -5.65
N LEU A 14 -7.72 -15.91 -4.85
CA LEU A 14 -7.05 -14.70 -5.36
C LEU A 14 -5.78 -15.07 -6.15
N PHE A 15 -5.00 -16.04 -5.68
CA PHE A 15 -3.83 -16.57 -6.40
C PHE A 15 -4.17 -17.26 -7.72
N ARG A 16 -5.42 -17.63 -8.02
CA ARG A 16 -5.78 -18.07 -9.38
C ARG A 16 -5.88 -16.91 -10.37
N TYR A 17 -6.09 -15.68 -9.89
CA TYR A 17 -6.28 -14.47 -10.68
C TYR A 17 -5.02 -13.58 -10.74
N GLN A 18 -3.84 -14.19 -10.77
CA GLN A 18 -2.56 -13.46 -10.92
C GLN A 18 -2.48 -12.79 -12.29
N TYR A 19 -2.15 -11.51 -12.34
CA TYR A 19 -1.91 -10.77 -13.59
C TYR A 19 -0.41 -10.55 -13.81
N VAL A 20 0.36 -11.64 -13.77
CA VAL A 20 1.81 -11.66 -14.02
C VAL A 20 2.13 -12.72 -15.07
N LYS A 21 3.27 -12.61 -15.78
CA LYS A 21 3.66 -13.56 -16.84
C LYS A 21 4.02 -14.93 -16.27
N GLU A 22 4.83 -14.97 -15.23
CA GLU A 22 5.24 -16.21 -14.58
C GLU A 22 4.30 -16.52 -13.42
N LYS A 23 3.46 -17.54 -13.62
CA LYS A 23 2.53 -17.99 -12.60
C LYS A 23 3.27 -18.68 -11.46
N ALA A 24 2.92 -18.33 -10.23
CA ALA A 24 3.47 -18.94 -9.03
C ALA A 24 2.41 -19.78 -8.32
N GLU A 25 2.81 -20.85 -7.63
CA GLU A 25 1.91 -21.55 -6.72
C GLU A 25 1.87 -20.83 -5.37
N ILE A 26 0.69 -20.83 -4.75
CA ILE A 26 0.58 -20.34 -3.38
C ILE A 26 1.20 -21.38 -2.43
N THR A 27 2.26 -20.97 -1.74
CA THR A 27 2.96 -21.85 -0.79
C THR A 27 2.47 -21.62 0.64
N PRO A 28 2.68 -22.58 1.56
CA PRO A 28 2.40 -22.37 2.98
C PRO A 28 3.08 -21.11 3.55
N ALA A 29 4.31 -20.82 3.09
CA ALA A 29 5.04 -19.61 3.50
C ALA A 29 4.34 -18.33 3.05
N ILE A 30 3.76 -18.29 1.85
CA ILE A 30 2.97 -17.15 1.38
C ILE A 30 1.69 -17.00 2.20
N LEU A 31 0.98 -18.09 2.49
CA LEU A 31 -0.23 -18.07 3.31
C LEU A 31 0.03 -17.51 4.72
N GLU A 32 1.06 -18.03 5.39
CA GLU A 32 1.47 -17.57 6.71
C GLU A 32 1.87 -16.09 6.68
N TRP A 33 2.68 -15.69 5.69
CA TRP A 33 3.12 -14.30 5.56
C TRP A 33 1.94 -13.35 5.34
N LEU A 34 1.00 -13.70 4.47
CA LEU A 34 -0.21 -12.90 4.23
C LEU A 34 -1.04 -12.76 5.50
N TYR A 35 -1.20 -13.83 6.28
CA TYR A 35 -1.98 -13.77 7.51
C TYR A 35 -1.32 -12.85 8.55
N GLU A 36 -0.01 -12.98 8.75
CA GLU A 36 0.75 -12.16 9.70
C GLU A 36 0.75 -10.68 9.33
N HIS A 37 0.92 -10.35 8.05
CA HIS A 37 1.05 -8.96 7.60
C HIS A 37 -0.28 -8.29 7.29
N SER A 38 -1.37 -9.06 7.18
CA SER A 38 -2.74 -8.56 7.09
C SER A 38 -3.48 -8.55 8.43
N TRP A 39 -2.94 -9.21 9.46
CA TRP A 39 -3.65 -9.51 10.70
C TRP A 39 -5.01 -10.19 10.46
N GLY A 40 -5.09 -11.01 9.40
CA GLY A 40 -6.32 -11.69 8.97
C GLY A 40 -7.37 -10.80 8.28
N ILE A 41 -7.08 -9.51 8.06
CA ILE A 41 -8.02 -8.58 7.42
C ILE A 41 -8.02 -8.81 5.90
N LEU A 42 -9.12 -9.33 5.37
CA LEU A 42 -9.21 -9.74 3.95
C LEU A 42 -8.99 -8.57 2.97
N SER A 43 -9.46 -7.36 3.31
CA SER A 43 -9.22 -6.18 2.47
C SER A 43 -7.74 -5.81 2.39
N VAL A 44 -6.96 -6.08 3.45
CA VAL A 44 -5.51 -5.87 3.45
C VAL A 44 -4.81 -6.91 2.57
N VAL A 45 -5.27 -8.16 2.59
CA VAL A 45 -4.77 -9.23 1.68
C VAL A 45 -4.99 -8.84 0.22
N VAL A 46 -6.21 -8.42 -0.14
CA VAL A 46 -6.54 -8.02 -1.52
C VAL A 46 -5.68 -6.85 -1.97
N SER A 47 -5.50 -5.81 -1.15
CA SER A 47 -4.61 -4.70 -1.47
C SER A 47 -3.16 -5.13 -1.65
N LEU A 48 -2.64 -5.99 -0.75
CA LEU A 48 -1.25 -6.46 -0.86
C LEU A 48 -0.99 -7.25 -2.13
N LEU A 49 -1.94 -8.12 -2.52
CA LEU A 49 -1.81 -8.90 -3.76
C LEU A 49 -1.90 -8.00 -4.98
N HIS A 50 -2.82 -7.05 -4.99
CA HIS A 50 -2.93 -6.06 -6.06
C HIS A 50 -1.63 -5.27 -6.23
N ASP A 51 -1.11 -4.67 -5.15
CA ASP A 51 0.09 -3.85 -5.18
C ASP A 51 1.33 -4.68 -5.55
N ALA A 52 1.42 -5.94 -5.09
CA ALA A 52 2.51 -6.84 -5.45
C ALA A 52 2.49 -7.20 -6.94
N GLN A 53 1.31 -7.41 -7.53
CA GLN A 53 1.17 -7.62 -8.96
C GLN A 53 1.55 -6.37 -9.77
N GLU A 54 1.09 -5.20 -9.34
CA GLU A 54 1.46 -3.92 -9.97
C GLU A 54 2.98 -3.72 -9.96
N ILE A 55 3.63 -3.90 -8.81
CA ILE A 55 5.08 -3.78 -8.68
C ILE A 55 5.81 -4.83 -9.53
N ALA A 56 5.35 -6.08 -9.55
CA ALA A 56 5.95 -7.14 -10.37
C ALA A 56 5.89 -6.80 -11.87
N ILE A 57 4.79 -6.21 -12.34
CA ILE A 57 4.64 -5.73 -13.73
C ILE A 57 5.59 -4.55 -13.99
N LEU A 58 5.57 -3.53 -13.12
CA LEU A 58 6.34 -2.30 -13.32
C LEU A 58 7.86 -2.52 -13.26
N THR A 59 8.32 -3.50 -12.50
CA THR A 59 9.74 -3.87 -12.39
C THR A 59 10.20 -4.83 -13.49
N GLY A 60 9.29 -5.36 -14.29
CA GLY A 60 9.57 -6.36 -15.32
C GLY A 60 9.91 -7.76 -14.80
N ARG A 61 9.82 -7.99 -13.47
CA ARG A 61 10.07 -9.30 -12.85
C ARG A 61 8.91 -10.27 -13.08
N GLU A 62 7.68 -9.75 -13.12
CA GLU A 62 6.46 -10.45 -13.54
C GLU A 62 6.24 -11.85 -12.91
N VAL A 63 6.50 -11.97 -11.60
CA VAL A 63 6.17 -13.14 -10.75
C VAL A 63 5.57 -12.66 -9.42
N LEU A 64 4.52 -13.34 -8.94
CA LEU A 64 3.85 -13.04 -7.66
C LEU A 64 4.35 -14.00 -6.57
N ASP A 65 5.49 -13.65 -5.97
CA ASP A 65 6.11 -14.44 -4.90
C ASP A 65 6.28 -13.63 -3.60
N LEU A 66 6.99 -14.21 -2.63
CA LEU A 66 7.22 -13.57 -1.33
C LEU A 66 8.02 -12.26 -1.43
N GLU A 67 8.91 -12.13 -2.41
CA GLU A 67 9.67 -10.89 -2.61
C GLU A 67 8.77 -9.77 -3.13
N ALA A 68 7.90 -10.06 -4.10
CA ALA A 68 6.91 -9.10 -4.60
C ALA A 68 5.97 -8.63 -3.48
N LEU A 69 5.49 -9.56 -2.66
CA LEU A 69 4.65 -9.27 -1.48
C LEU A 69 5.36 -8.38 -0.46
N ARG A 70 6.63 -8.67 -0.13
CA ARG A 70 7.42 -7.85 0.78
C ARG A 70 7.62 -6.42 0.26
N HIS A 71 7.88 -6.27 -1.04
CA HIS A 71 8.04 -4.96 -1.66
C HIS A 71 6.74 -4.15 -1.58
N ALA A 72 5.59 -4.76 -1.90
CA ALA A 72 4.29 -4.13 -1.75
C ALA A 72 4.01 -3.66 -0.32
N TYR A 73 4.28 -4.51 0.67
CA TYR A 73 4.09 -4.17 2.08
C TYR A 73 5.00 -3.03 2.54
N GLN A 74 6.28 -3.07 2.16
CA GLN A 74 7.24 -2.02 2.48
C GLN A 74 6.84 -0.67 1.87
N GLN A 75 6.41 -0.66 0.61
CA GLN A 75 5.92 0.54 -0.07
C GLN A 75 4.70 1.12 0.66
N ARG A 76 3.73 0.27 1.01
CA ARG A 76 2.52 0.68 1.73
C ARG A 76 2.83 1.24 3.13
N MET A 77 3.74 0.60 3.87
CA MET A 77 4.20 1.10 5.17
C MET A 77 4.93 2.43 5.03
N GLY A 78 5.79 2.58 4.01
CA GLY A 78 6.49 3.85 3.73
C GLY A 78 5.51 5.02 3.56
N LEU A 79 4.49 4.85 2.72
CA LEU A 79 3.46 5.86 2.50
C LEU A 79 2.71 6.23 3.79
N MET A 80 2.37 5.26 4.66
CA MET A 80 1.70 5.56 5.92
C MET A 80 2.57 6.41 6.87
N HIS A 81 3.88 6.20 6.89
CA HIS A 81 4.80 7.02 7.69
C HIS A 81 4.89 8.46 7.19
N ASP A 82 4.77 8.68 5.87
CA ASP A 82 4.76 10.03 5.29
C ASP A 82 3.54 10.85 5.74
N TYR A 83 2.39 10.20 5.97
CA TYR A 83 1.17 10.87 6.48
C TYR A 83 1.18 11.10 8.00
N ILE A 84 1.92 10.30 8.77
CA ILE A 84 1.98 10.42 10.25
C ILE A 84 3.01 11.47 10.68
N ARG A 85 3.98 11.81 9.84
CA ARG A 85 4.94 12.88 10.14
C ARG A 85 4.23 14.23 10.08
N PRO A 86 4.13 14.99 11.19
CA PRO A 86 3.63 16.36 11.12
C PRO A 86 4.55 17.13 10.19
N ALA A 87 3.97 17.80 9.19
CA ALA A 87 4.71 18.66 8.28
C ALA A 87 5.54 19.65 9.11
N GLN A 88 6.86 19.42 9.17
CA GLN A 88 7.74 20.32 9.89
C GLN A 88 7.78 21.65 9.12
N GLY A 89 7.02 22.61 9.63
CA GLY A 89 7.19 24.05 9.45
C GLY A 89 7.39 24.54 8.01
N ARG A 90 6.29 24.66 7.24
CA ARG A 90 6.26 25.68 6.19
C ARG A 90 6.05 27.04 6.88
N GLN A 91 7.15 27.71 7.26
CA GLN A 91 7.08 29.11 7.67
C GLN A 91 6.55 29.92 6.49
N THR A 92 5.30 30.38 6.59
CA THR A 92 4.79 31.41 5.69
C THR A 92 5.52 32.69 6.02
N SER A 93 6.50 33.09 5.20
CA SER A 93 7.06 34.43 5.26
C SER A 93 5.92 35.42 5.03
N GLN A 94 5.52 36.11 6.11
CA GLN A 94 4.55 37.18 6.09
C GLN A 94 5.14 38.31 5.24
N LYS A 95 4.66 38.45 3.99
CA LYS A 95 4.98 39.62 3.18
C LYS A 95 4.17 40.80 3.68
N GLU A 96 4.89 41.89 3.91
CA GLU A 96 4.47 43.16 4.50
C GLU A 96 3.30 43.81 3.73
N GLY A 97 2.60 44.69 4.45
CA GLY A 97 1.26 45.20 4.13
C GLY A 97 1.13 45.93 2.79
N PHE A 98 -0.04 45.74 2.17
CA PHE A 98 -0.55 46.62 1.14
C PHE A 98 -1.31 47.79 1.81
N PRO A 99 -1.12 49.05 1.37
CA PRO A 99 -1.86 50.17 1.94
C PRO A 99 -3.34 50.02 1.56
N PHE A 100 -4.19 49.98 2.57
CA PHE A 100 -5.64 49.99 2.40
C PHE A 100 -6.05 51.32 1.77
N PHE A 101 -6.61 51.26 0.56
CA PHE A 101 -7.23 52.40 -0.11
C PHE A 101 -8.31 52.99 0.80
N SER A 102 -8.17 54.26 1.18
CA SER A 102 -9.26 55.05 1.74
C SER A 102 -10.40 55.10 0.72
N LEU A 103 -11.56 54.57 1.08
CA LEU A 103 -12.83 54.94 0.45
C LEU A 103 -13.54 55.96 1.33
N ASP A 104 -13.88 57.06 0.67
CA ASP A 104 -14.40 58.33 1.16
C ASP A 104 -15.78 58.26 1.84
N ARG A 105 -15.97 59.26 2.74
CA ARG A 105 -17.20 60.01 3.06
C ARG A 105 -18.33 59.36 3.88
N ALA A 106 -18.59 59.99 5.03
CA ALA A 106 -19.89 60.59 5.36
C ALA A 106 -19.65 61.97 6.00
#